data_AF-A0A1A5D2N0-F1
#
_entry.id   AF-A0A1A5D2N0-F1
#
_cell.length_a   1.000
_cell.length_b   1.000
_cell.length_c   1.000
_cell.angle_alpha   90.00
_cell.angle_beta   90.00
_cell.angle_gamma   90.00
#
_symmetry.space_group_name_H-M   'P 1'
#
loop_
_entity.id
_entity.type
_entity.pdbx_description
1 polymer ?
#
loop_
_entity_poly.entity_id
_entity_poly.type
_entity_poly.pdbx_seq_one_letter_code
_entity_poly.pdbx_strand_id
1 'polypeptide(L)'
;MGPINLLLLALGGVYLFAWWRQSTPLQQYLANCCWSKARAGNTDPIPAEQQQREFDQLLTLLYQPRVSVDSKPQRVPGSLGDTVSLEAIQRLTIDLPGAEPSSVELELGLIGSPVPDHFRMFRSNDQPNLDIGDLWLERSQCTWIPADQGQGLRLSGTFRQAQMRLSLRLRYHSPLADLAGITTIGGEQGLAYVLTAENAPVTLRPGEPTPELDRAQTYRLTGENYLHPKETR
;
A
#
# COMPACT_ATOMS: atom_id res chain seq x y z
N MET A 1 -15.96 -62.66 -27.02
CA MET A 1 -15.81 -61.38 -26.28
C MET A 1 -16.47 -61.56 -24.93
N GLY A 2 -15.70 -61.82 -23.87
CA GLY A 2 -16.23 -62.34 -22.60
C GLY A 2 -16.98 -61.30 -21.75
N PRO A 3 -17.85 -61.75 -20.83
CA PRO A 3 -18.66 -60.88 -19.96
C PRO A 3 -17.83 -59.91 -19.09
N ILE A 4 -16.57 -60.26 -18.81
CA ILE A 4 -15.63 -59.42 -18.05
C ILE A 4 -15.24 -58.15 -18.83
N ASN A 5 -15.12 -58.21 -20.16
CA ASN A 5 -14.79 -57.03 -20.95
C ASN A 5 -15.95 -56.03 -21.00
N LEU A 6 -17.20 -56.51 -20.95
CA LEU A 6 -18.38 -55.63 -20.86
C LEU A 6 -18.44 -54.93 -19.50
N LEU A 7 -18.10 -55.64 -18.41
CA LEU A 7 -18.00 -55.04 -17.08
C LEU A 7 -16.90 -53.99 -17.01
N LEU A 8 -15.72 -54.26 -17.56
CA LEU A 8 -14.61 -53.29 -17.60
C LEU A 8 -14.97 -52.06 -18.44
N LEU A 9 -15.67 -52.24 -19.56
CA LEU A 9 -16.11 -51.14 -20.42
C LEU A 9 -17.19 -50.28 -19.74
N ALA A 10 -18.14 -50.91 -19.03
CA ALA A 10 -19.13 -50.20 -18.23
C ALA A 10 -18.46 -49.42 -17.08
N LEU A 11 -17.55 -50.05 -16.33
CA LEU A 11 -16.81 -49.39 -15.24
C LEU A 11 -15.92 -48.26 -15.74
N GLY A 12 -15.24 -48.45 -16.88
CA GLY A 12 -14.46 -47.41 -17.54
C GLY A 12 -15.32 -46.24 -18.01
N GLY A 13 -16.52 -46.54 -18.54
CA GLY A 13 -17.50 -45.53 -18.92
C GLY A 13 -18.01 -44.71 -17.74
N VAL A 14 -18.34 -45.36 -16.61
CA VAL A 14 -18.77 -44.68 -15.38
C VAL A 14 -17.63 -43.83 -14.80
N TYR A 15 -16.39 -44.33 -14.82
CA TYR A 15 -15.21 -43.58 -14.36
C TYR A 15 -14.96 -42.33 -15.21
N LEU A 16 -15.00 -42.45 -16.54
CA LEU A 16 -14.84 -41.30 -17.44
C LEU A 16 -15.99 -40.29 -17.28
N PHE A 17 -17.22 -40.77 -17.07
CA PHE A 17 -18.37 -39.90 -16.83
C PHE A 17 -18.25 -39.14 -15.49
N ALA A 18 -17.78 -39.81 -14.43
CA ALA A 18 -17.56 -39.20 -13.12
C ALA A 18 -16.38 -38.20 -13.15
N TRP A 19 -15.28 -38.53 -13.84
CA TRP A 19 -14.16 -37.62 -14.06
C TRP A 19 -14.61 -36.39 -14.86
N TRP A 20 -15.34 -36.58 -15.96
CA TRP A 20 -15.85 -35.46 -16.76
C TRP A 20 -16.78 -34.53 -15.96
N ARG A 21 -17.47 -35.07 -14.95
CA ARG A 21 -18.33 -34.29 -14.03
C ARG A 21 -17.66 -33.80 -12.75
N GLN A 22 -16.40 -34.15 -12.47
CA GLN A 22 -15.68 -33.58 -11.33
C GLN A 22 -15.38 -32.10 -11.63
N SER A 23 -16.32 -31.25 -11.24
CA SER A 23 -16.04 -29.83 -11.04
C SER A 23 -14.89 -29.74 -10.05
N THR A 24 -13.78 -29.15 -10.48
CA THR A 24 -12.64 -28.96 -9.58
C THR A 24 -13.11 -28.15 -8.36
N PRO A 25 -12.52 -28.36 -7.17
CA PRO A 25 -12.86 -27.57 -5.99
C PRO A 25 -12.74 -26.06 -6.25
N LEU A 26 -11.88 -25.66 -7.18
CA LEU A 26 -11.75 -24.30 -7.68
C LEU A 26 -12.98 -23.81 -8.47
N GLN A 27 -13.55 -24.63 -9.36
CA GLN A 27 -14.79 -24.30 -10.06
C GLN A 27 -15.99 -24.19 -9.11
N GLN A 28 -16.04 -25.04 -8.09
CA GLN A 28 -17.09 -24.99 -7.06
C GLN A 28 -16.94 -23.75 -6.16
N TYR A 29 -15.71 -23.35 -5.84
CA TYR A 29 -15.43 -22.10 -5.14
C TYR A 29 -15.87 -20.89 -5.97
N LEU A 30 -15.43 -20.80 -7.24
CA LEU A 30 -15.77 -19.70 -8.15
C LEU A 30 -17.28 -19.61 -8.44
N ALA A 31 -17.99 -20.74 -8.52
CA ALA A 31 -19.44 -20.77 -8.68
C ALA A 31 -20.19 -20.26 -7.43
N ASN A 32 -19.60 -20.41 -6.24
CA ASN A 32 -20.19 -20.01 -4.97
C ASN A 32 -19.74 -18.63 -4.48
N CYS A 33 -18.69 -18.04 -5.07
CA CYS A 33 -18.32 -16.65 -4.84
C CYS A 33 -19.39 -15.68 -5.38
N CYS A 34 -19.57 -14.54 -4.70
CA CYS A 34 -20.56 -13.50 -5.04
C CYS A 34 -20.39 -12.87 -6.43
N TRP A 35 -19.31 -13.20 -7.14
CA TRP A 35 -19.02 -12.74 -8.51
C TRP A 35 -19.39 -13.78 -9.58
N SER A 36 -19.96 -14.92 -9.20
CA SER A 36 -20.40 -15.91 -10.18
C SER A 36 -21.63 -15.39 -10.95
N LYS A 37 -21.65 -15.60 -12.28
CA LYS A 37 -22.80 -15.25 -13.13
C LYS A 37 -24.12 -15.82 -12.62
N ALA A 38 -24.08 -16.94 -11.89
CA ALA A 38 -25.25 -17.60 -11.33
C ALA A 38 -25.84 -16.88 -10.09
N ARG A 39 -25.07 -16.01 -9.43
CA ARG A 39 -25.49 -15.25 -8.23
C ARG A 39 -25.52 -13.74 -8.44
N ALA A 40 -25.05 -13.25 -9.58
CA ALA A 40 -25.15 -11.84 -9.95
C ALA A 40 -26.63 -11.46 -10.12
N GLY A 41 -27.11 -10.50 -9.32
CA GLY A 41 -28.49 -10.00 -9.40
C GLY A 41 -28.81 -9.23 -10.69
N ASN A 42 -27.77 -8.83 -11.42
CA ASN A 42 -27.87 -8.25 -12.74
C ASN A 42 -26.83 -8.91 -13.66
N THR A 43 -27.27 -9.40 -14.82
CA THR A 43 -26.44 -10.04 -15.85
C THR A 43 -26.32 -9.19 -17.11
N ASP A 44 -26.89 -7.99 -17.11
CA ASP A 44 -26.81 -7.06 -18.22
C ASP A 44 -25.33 -6.69 -18.48
N PRO A 45 -24.95 -6.47 -19.75
CA PRO A 45 -23.61 -5.99 -20.08
C PRO A 45 -23.33 -4.69 -19.33
N ILE A 46 -22.25 -4.67 -18.56
CA ILE A 46 -21.80 -3.45 -17.88
C ILE A 46 -21.48 -2.41 -18.98
N PRO A 47 -22.04 -1.19 -18.91
CA PRO A 47 -21.70 -0.12 -19.84
C PRO A 47 -20.19 0.13 -19.83
N ALA A 48 -19.60 0.40 -21.00
CA ALA A 48 -18.14 0.56 -21.14
C ALA A 48 -17.53 1.57 -20.14
N GLU A 49 -18.22 2.68 -19.88
CA GLU A 49 -17.79 3.70 -18.90
C GLU A 49 -17.80 3.20 -17.45
N GLN A 50 -18.73 2.30 -17.12
CA GLN A 50 -18.81 1.73 -15.79
C GLN A 50 -17.75 0.62 -15.61
N GLN A 51 -17.49 -0.14 -16.67
CA GLN A 51 -16.42 -1.13 -16.69
C GLN A 51 -15.05 -0.49 -16.47
N GLN A 52 -14.78 0.65 -17.12
CA GLN A 52 -13.55 1.43 -16.90
C GLN A 52 -13.46 1.92 -15.46
N ARG A 53 -14.52 2.54 -14.92
CA ARG A 53 -14.53 2.99 -13.51
C ARG A 53 -14.31 1.87 -12.51
N GLU A 54 -14.92 0.71 -12.71
CA GLU A 54 -14.71 -0.45 -11.84
C GLU A 54 -13.29 -0.99 -11.95
N PHE A 55 -12.74 -1.06 -13.16
CA PHE A 55 -11.35 -1.43 -13.39
C PHE A 55 -10.38 -0.45 -12.73
N ASP A 56 -10.64 0.86 -12.82
CA ASP A 56 -9.82 1.90 -12.21
C ASP A 56 -9.83 1.81 -10.68
N GLN A 57 -11.00 1.53 -10.10
CA GLN A 57 -11.12 1.26 -8.67
C GLN A 57 -10.34 0.02 -8.24
N LEU A 58 -10.40 -1.06 -9.02
CA LEU A 58 -9.62 -2.27 -8.75
C LEU A 58 -8.11 -2.00 -8.81
N LEU A 59 -7.66 -1.28 -9.83
CA LEU A 59 -6.25 -0.91 -9.95
C LEU A 59 -5.81 -0.03 -8.79
N THR A 60 -6.64 0.93 -8.39
CA THR A 60 -6.37 1.76 -7.21
C THR A 60 -6.23 0.89 -5.96
N LEU A 61 -7.14 -0.06 -5.72
CA LEU A 61 -7.08 -0.95 -4.56
C LEU A 61 -5.87 -1.88 -4.55
N LEU A 62 -5.47 -2.37 -5.72
CA LEU A 62 -4.34 -3.31 -5.85
C LEU A 62 -2.98 -2.60 -5.74
N TYR A 63 -2.87 -1.43 -6.34
CA TYR A 63 -1.61 -0.68 -6.46
C TYR A 63 -1.47 0.46 -5.45
N GLN A 64 -2.42 0.62 -4.52
CA GLN A 64 -2.33 1.63 -3.47
C GLN A 64 -1.06 1.42 -2.62
N PRO A 65 -0.19 2.44 -2.52
CA PRO A 65 0.94 2.43 -1.61
C PRO A 65 0.49 2.18 -0.17
N ARG A 66 1.12 1.20 0.49
CA ARG A 66 0.85 0.89 1.88
C ARG A 66 1.89 1.58 2.74
N VAL A 67 1.43 2.45 3.63
CA VAL A 67 2.30 3.18 4.54
C VAL A 67 2.19 2.54 5.91
N SER A 68 3.31 2.37 6.60
CA SER A 68 3.37 1.89 7.98
C SER A 68 4.45 2.62 8.76
N VAL A 69 4.25 2.73 10.07
CA VAL A 69 5.15 3.42 10.98
C VAL A 69 5.50 2.51 12.15
N ASP A 70 6.75 2.60 12.60
CA ASP A 70 7.24 1.95 13.82
C ASP A 70 7.39 3.04 14.89
N SER A 71 6.53 3.01 15.90
CA SER A 71 6.54 3.93 17.03
C SER A 71 7.16 3.27 18.27
N LYS A 72 7.87 4.07 19.05
CA LYS A 72 8.38 3.65 20.36
C LYS A 72 8.20 4.75 21.40
N PRO A 73 8.07 4.38 22.67
CA PRO A 73 8.02 5.33 23.76
C PRO A 73 9.37 6.05 23.89
N GLN A 74 9.31 7.38 23.85
CA GLN A 74 10.43 8.27 24.09
C GLN A 74 10.18 9.07 25.37
N ARG A 75 11.18 9.07 26.26
CA ARG A 75 11.13 9.86 27.49
C ARG A 75 11.57 11.28 27.22
N VAL A 76 10.75 12.24 27.62
CA VAL A 76 10.97 13.67 27.48
C VAL A 76 10.91 14.31 28.86
N PRO A 77 11.82 15.24 29.20
CA PRO A 77 11.72 16.03 30.42
C PRO A 77 10.41 16.82 30.47
N GLY A 78 9.69 16.73 31.57
CA GLY A 78 8.48 17.49 31.83
C GLY A 78 8.79 18.84 32.50
N SER A 79 7.90 19.80 32.30
CA SER A 79 8.03 21.16 32.86
C SER A 79 7.97 21.22 34.38
N LEU A 80 7.57 20.14 35.06
CA LEU A 80 7.47 20.03 36.52
C LEU A 80 8.69 19.32 37.14
N GLY A 81 9.73 19.04 36.33
CA GLY A 81 10.89 18.25 36.75
C GLY A 81 10.66 16.73 36.73
N ASP A 82 9.53 16.30 36.19
CA ASP A 82 9.17 14.92 35.93
C ASP A 82 9.68 14.44 34.56
N THR A 83 9.48 13.15 34.23
CA THR A 83 9.75 12.61 32.90
C THR A 83 8.48 12.01 32.33
N VAL A 84 8.08 12.46 31.14
CA VAL A 84 6.88 11.99 30.43
C VAL A 84 7.29 11.05 29.31
N SER A 85 6.57 9.95 29.15
CA SER A 85 6.75 9.03 28.03
C SER A 85 5.77 9.37 26.92
N LEU A 86 6.26 9.70 25.73
CA LEU A 86 5.46 9.99 24.55
C LEU A 86 5.72 8.93 23.49
N GLU A 87 4.69 8.44 22.81
CA GLU A 87 4.87 7.59 21.64
C GLU A 87 5.40 8.43 20.48
N ALA A 88 6.51 7.98 19.90
CA ALA A 88 7.20 8.71 18.83
C ALA A 88 7.54 7.80 17.66
N ILE A 89 7.32 8.30 16.44
CA ILE A 89 7.61 7.59 15.20
C ILE A 89 9.12 7.60 14.97
N GLN A 90 9.74 6.41 14.91
CA GLN A 90 11.16 6.25 14.66
C GLN A 90 11.48 5.86 13.21
N ARG A 91 10.58 5.12 12.57
CA ARG A 91 10.77 4.61 11.21
C ARG A 91 9.48 4.71 10.41
N LEU A 92 9.64 5.07 9.14
CA LEU A 92 8.59 5.06 8.13
C LEU A 92 8.91 3.98 7.11
N THR A 93 7.90 3.19 6.75
CA THR A 93 7.98 2.16 5.70
C THR A 93 6.85 2.39 4.70
N ILE A 94 7.20 2.42 3.42
CA ILE A 94 6.30 2.61 2.28
C ILE A 94 6.47 1.41 1.36
N ASP A 95 5.41 0.63 1.21
CA ASP A 95 5.35 -0.52 0.31
C ASP A 95 4.63 -0.11 -0.96
N LEU A 96 5.30 -0.32 -2.10
CA LEU A 96 4.82 -0.07 -3.45
C LEU A 96 4.50 -1.44 -4.09
N PRO A 97 3.26 -1.93 -3.98
CA PRO A 97 2.88 -3.21 -4.56
C PRO A 97 3.02 -3.18 -6.08
N GLY A 98 3.57 -4.27 -6.64
CA GLY A 98 3.78 -4.45 -8.07
C GLY A 98 4.73 -3.46 -8.74
N ALA A 99 5.50 -2.68 -7.96
CA ALA A 99 6.53 -1.79 -8.49
C ALA A 99 7.71 -2.59 -9.06
N GLU A 100 8.14 -2.22 -10.27
CA GLU A 100 9.33 -2.76 -10.92
C GLU A 100 10.37 -1.64 -11.11
N PRO A 101 11.64 -1.82 -10.73
CA PRO A 101 12.66 -0.78 -10.79
C PRO A 101 12.81 -0.10 -12.15
N SER A 102 12.63 -0.83 -13.26
CA SER A 102 12.82 -0.29 -14.62
C SER A 102 11.80 0.75 -15.04
N SER A 103 10.63 0.80 -14.41
CA SER A 103 9.49 1.56 -14.89
C SER A 103 8.67 2.24 -13.79
N VAL A 104 9.16 2.16 -12.55
CA VAL A 104 8.55 2.78 -11.38
C VAL A 104 8.94 4.25 -11.28
N GLU A 105 7.95 5.10 -11.06
CA GLU A 105 8.16 6.50 -10.68
C GLU A 105 7.30 6.84 -9.47
N LEU A 106 7.93 7.43 -8.46
CA LEU A 106 7.28 7.85 -7.23
C LEU A 106 7.67 9.30 -6.93
N GLU A 107 6.71 10.19 -6.82
CA GLU A 107 6.93 11.50 -6.21
C GLU A 107 6.54 11.46 -4.73
N LEU A 108 7.43 11.94 -3.87
CA LEU A 108 7.28 11.93 -2.42
C LEU A 108 7.40 13.34 -1.86
N GLY A 109 6.39 13.77 -1.10
CA GLY A 109 6.46 14.96 -0.25
C GLY A 109 6.27 14.56 1.21
N LEU A 110 7.17 14.99 2.10
CA LEU A 110 7.16 14.56 3.50
C LEU A 110 7.41 15.73 4.46
N ILE A 111 6.46 15.93 5.37
CA ILE A 111 6.55 16.90 6.45
C ILE A 111 6.42 16.18 7.78
N GLY A 112 7.22 16.58 8.76
CA GLY A 112 7.19 16.03 10.11
C GLY A 112 7.17 17.10 11.18
N SER A 113 6.55 16.75 12.31
CA SER A 113 6.66 17.49 13.58
C SER A 113 7.54 16.69 14.53
N PRO A 114 8.69 17.23 14.98
CA PRO A 114 9.58 16.51 15.88
C PRO A 114 9.00 16.36 17.29
N VAL A 115 9.48 15.38 18.04
CA VAL A 115 9.22 15.28 19.49
C VAL A 115 9.75 16.53 20.19
N PRO A 116 8.95 17.18 21.06
CA PRO A 116 9.38 18.37 21.77
C PRO A 116 10.54 18.05 22.73
N ASP A 117 11.49 18.98 22.86
CA ASP A 117 12.63 18.81 23.79
C ASP A 117 12.18 18.78 25.25
N HIS A 118 11.08 19.47 25.57
CA HIS A 118 10.48 19.53 26.90
C HIS A 118 8.97 19.48 26.79
N PHE A 119 8.34 18.60 27.57
CA PHE A 119 6.90 18.51 27.66
C PHE A 119 6.34 19.59 28.59
N ARG A 120 5.43 20.41 28.07
CA ARG A 120 4.76 21.51 28.77
C ARG A 120 3.33 21.10 29.07
N MET A 121 2.99 20.91 30.35
CA MET A 121 1.65 20.46 30.75
C MET A 121 0.55 21.51 30.51
N PHE A 122 0.90 22.81 30.56
CA PHE A 122 -0.04 23.92 30.44
C PHE A 122 0.16 24.78 29.18
N ARG A 123 0.90 24.29 28.19
CA ARG A 123 1.08 24.96 26.89
C ARG A 123 1.02 23.94 25.76
N SER A 124 0.84 24.42 24.53
CA SER A 124 1.03 23.59 23.35
C SER A 124 2.46 23.05 23.29
N ASN A 125 2.55 21.77 22.94
CA ASN A 125 3.78 21.02 22.68
C ASN A 125 4.02 20.85 21.18
N ASP A 126 3.22 21.52 20.35
CA ASP A 126 3.33 21.42 18.90
C ASP A 126 4.63 22.09 18.46
N GLN A 127 5.47 21.29 17.81
CA GLN A 127 6.67 21.77 17.15
C GLN A 127 6.32 22.19 15.71
N PRO A 128 7.06 23.15 15.13
CA PRO A 128 6.83 23.55 13.76
C PRO A 128 6.98 22.36 12.83
N ASN A 129 6.05 22.27 11.88
CA ASN A 129 6.10 21.29 10.81
C ASN A 129 7.24 21.66 9.85
N LEU A 130 8.17 20.74 9.65
CA LEU A 130 9.35 20.92 8.82
C LEU A 130 9.34 19.92 7.68
N ASP A 131 9.83 20.34 6.52
CA ASP A 131 10.17 19.41 5.45
C ASP A 131 11.36 18.56 5.89
N ILE A 132 11.14 17.25 5.95
CA ILE A 132 12.15 16.27 6.34
C ILE A 132 12.34 15.21 5.25
N GLY A 133 11.84 15.47 4.03
CA GLY A 133 11.90 14.53 2.91
C GLY A 133 13.33 14.14 2.57
N ASP A 134 14.20 15.11 2.33
CA ASP A 134 15.62 14.86 2.02
C ASP A 134 16.34 14.11 3.15
N LEU A 135 16.19 14.59 4.39
CA LEU A 135 16.81 13.99 5.57
C LEU A 135 16.36 12.54 5.82
N TRP A 136 15.10 12.22 5.52
CA TRP A 136 14.60 10.85 5.60
C TRP A 136 15.11 10.01 4.43
N LEU A 137 15.11 10.57 3.21
CA LEU A 137 15.61 9.89 2.02
C LEU A 137 17.08 9.48 2.21
N GLU A 138 17.97 10.35 2.69
CA GLU A 138 19.38 10.00 3.00
C GLU A 138 19.55 8.74 3.87
N ARG A 139 18.58 8.45 4.74
CA ARG A 139 18.60 7.32 5.68
C ARG A 139 17.63 6.19 5.32
N SER A 140 17.01 6.31 4.15
CA SER A 140 16.08 5.32 3.65
C SER A 140 16.80 4.30 2.78
N GLN A 141 16.21 3.13 2.63
CA GLN A 141 16.72 2.07 1.78
C GLN A 141 15.58 1.45 0.99
N CYS A 142 15.85 1.14 -0.27
CA CYS A 142 14.97 0.37 -1.13
C CYS A 142 15.34 -1.10 -1.04
N THR A 143 14.34 -1.94 -0.79
CA THR A 143 14.44 -3.40 -0.70
C THR A 143 13.27 -4.04 -1.42
N TRP A 144 13.39 -5.31 -1.80
CA TRP A 144 12.25 -6.05 -2.31
C TRP A 144 11.25 -6.35 -1.19
N ILE A 145 9.96 -6.29 -1.49
CA ILE A 145 8.93 -6.86 -0.61
C ILE A 145 9.16 -8.38 -0.57
N PRO A 146 9.23 -8.99 0.62
CA PRO A 146 9.35 -10.45 0.75
C PRO A 146 8.21 -11.18 0.02
N ALA A 147 8.53 -12.28 -0.67
CA ALA A 147 7.60 -12.99 -1.55
C ALA A 147 6.34 -13.54 -0.83
N ASP A 148 6.41 -13.74 0.49
CA ASP A 148 5.29 -14.12 1.36
C ASP A 148 4.32 -12.96 1.64
N GLN A 149 4.79 -11.72 1.53
CA GLN A 149 4.03 -10.48 1.80
C GLN A 149 3.51 -9.80 0.53
N GLY A 150 4.11 -10.11 -0.62
CA GLY A 150 3.71 -9.60 -1.93
C GLY A 150 4.90 -9.45 -2.86
N GLN A 151 4.65 -8.87 -4.03
CA GLN A 151 5.69 -8.46 -4.96
C GLN A 151 5.70 -6.94 -5.06
N GLY A 152 6.88 -6.35 -5.21
CA GLY A 152 7.07 -4.91 -5.34
C GLY A 152 8.25 -4.40 -4.54
N LEU A 153 8.30 -3.08 -4.36
CA LEU A 153 9.40 -2.39 -3.69
C LEU A 153 8.97 -1.87 -2.32
N ARG A 154 9.87 -1.98 -1.35
CA ARG A 154 9.73 -1.47 0.01
C ARG A 154 10.79 -0.41 0.24
N LEU A 155 10.33 0.82 0.52
CA LEU A 155 11.15 1.91 1.01
C LEU A 155 11.03 1.95 2.52
N SER A 156 12.15 1.83 3.24
CA SER A 156 12.15 1.91 4.70
C SER A 156 13.26 2.84 5.17
N GLY A 157 12.98 3.71 6.13
CA GLY A 157 13.96 4.69 6.60
C GLY A 157 13.72 5.14 8.02
N THR A 158 14.80 5.38 8.76
CA THR A 158 14.75 5.88 10.15
C THR A 158 14.90 7.40 10.18
N PHE A 159 14.17 8.06 11.06
CA PHE A 159 14.33 9.49 11.30
C PHE A 159 15.54 9.78 12.19
N ARG A 160 16.24 10.88 11.93
CA ARG A 160 17.35 11.35 12.79
C ARG A 160 16.83 11.78 14.16
N GLN A 161 15.71 12.47 14.17
CA GLN A 161 14.94 12.85 15.37
C GLN A 161 13.58 12.19 15.26
N ALA A 162 13.08 11.59 16.34
CA ALA A 162 11.76 10.97 16.31
C ALA A 162 10.66 12.01 16.08
N GLN A 163 9.57 11.58 15.44
CA GLN A 163 8.51 12.46 14.97
C GLN A 163 7.21 12.15 15.72
N MET A 164 6.48 13.18 16.16
CA MET A 164 5.16 13.02 16.77
C MET A 164 4.08 12.80 15.71
N ARG A 165 4.21 13.53 14.59
CA ARG A 165 3.27 13.52 13.48
C ARG A 165 4.02 13.61 12.16
N LEU A 166 3.50 12.92 11.15
CA LEU A 166 3.96 13.02 9.77
C LEU A 166 2.78 13.32 8.86
N SER A 167 3.02 14.14 7.86
CA SER A 167 2.15 14.35 6.71
C SER A 167 2.94 13.89 5.48
N LEU A 168 2.38 12.97 4.71
CA LEU A 168 3.04 12.35 3.56
C LEU A 168 2.16 12.46 2.32
N ARG A 169 2.72 12.84 1.18
CA ARG A 169 2.06 12.79 -0.13
C ARG A 169 2.85 11.86 -1.04
N LEU A 170 2.16 10.91 -1.67
CA LEU A 170 2.72 9.94 -2.60
C LEU A 170 1.97 10.01 -3.93
N ARG A 171 2.71 10.26 -5.00
CA ARG A 171 2.20 10.11 -6.38
C ARG A 171 2.91 8.94 -7.01
N TYR A 172 2.21 7.83 -7.10
CA TYR A 172 2.76 6.58 -7.59
C TYR A 172 2.30 6.33 -9.03
N HIS A 173 3.26 6.22 -9.93
CA HIS A 173 3.06 5.87 -11.33
C HIS A 173 3.39 4.39 -11.52
N SER A 174 2.37 3.62 -11.89
CA SER A 174 2.49 2.20 -12.22
C SER A 174 2.30 2.03 -13.73
N PRO A 175 3.18 1.31 -14.44
CA PRO A 175 3.07 1.08 -15.88
C PRO A 175 1.75 0.37 -16.26
N LEU A 176 1.23 -0.46 -15.35
CA LEU A 176 -0.04 -1.14 -15.55
C LEU A 176 -1.23 -0.19 -15.40
N ALA A 177 -1.10 0.85 -14.58
CA ALA A 177 -2.09 1.92 -14.49
C ALA A 177 -2.07 2.78 -15.77
N ASP A 178 -0.89 3.07 -16.32
CA ASP A 178 -0.77 3.80 -17.59
C ASP A 178 -1.46 3.07 -18.76
N LEU A 179 -1.31 1.75 -18.83
CA LEU A 179 -2.01 0.92 -19.83
C LEU A 179 -3.54 0.95 -19.68
N ALA A 180 -4.05 1.26 -18.49
CA ALA A 180 -5.46 1.43 -18.20
C ALA A 180 -5.97 2.86 -18.46
N GLY A 181 -5.09 3.81 -18.80
CA GLY A 181 -5.41 5.23 -18.89
C GLY A 181 -5.41 5.96 -17.55
N ILE A 182 -4.95 5.32 -16.48
CA ILE A 182 -4.77 5.91 -15.14
C ILE A 182 -3.31 6.30 -14.98
N THR A 183 -3.01 7.58 -15.10
CA THR A 183 -1.62 8.05 -15.03
C THR A 183 -1.02 7.95 -13.63
N THR A 184 -1.82 8.16 -12.58
CA THR A 184 -1.34 8.23 -11.19
C THR A 184 -2.32 7.59 -10.22
N ILE A 185 -1.83 6.70 -9.35
CA ILE A 185 -2.64 6.15 -8.26
C ILE A 185 -2.95 7.28 -7.26
N GLY A 186 -4.24 7.59 -7.07
CA GLY A 186 -4.70 8.74 -6.26
C GLY A 186 -5.04 10.00 -7.06
N GLY A 187 -4.93 9.97 -8.40
CA GLY A 187 -5.22 11.10 -9.28
C GLY A 187 -4.11 12.15 -9.29
N GLU A 188 -4.40 13.33 -9.84
CA GLU A 188 -3.42 14.41 -10.08
C GLU A 188 -2.64 14.84 -8.82
N GLN A 189 -3.28 14.83 -7.65
CA GLN A 189 -2.69 15.25 -6.39
C GLN A 189 -2.00 14.10 -5.63
N GLY A 190 -2.15 12.86 -6.10
CA GLY A 190 -1.69 11.66 -5.40
C GLY A 190 -2.45 11.37 -4.11
N LEU A 191 -1.91 10.42 -3.35
CA LEU A 191 -2.46 9.99 -2.06
C LEU A 191 -1.75 10.75 -0.93
N ALA A 192 -2.55 11.40 -0.09
CA ALA A 192 -2.05 12.07 1.11
C ALA A 192 -2.38 11.25 2.36
N TYR A 193 -1.43 11.18 3.29
CA TYR A 193 -1.51 10.42 4.53
C TYR A 193 -1.14 11.30 5.70
N VAL A 194 -1.86 11.12 6.80
CA VAL A 194 -1.48 11.66 8.11
C VAL A 194 -1.16 10.48 9.03
N LEU A 195 0.05 10.51 9.59
CA LEU A 195 0.58 9.47 10.46
C LEU A 195 0.80 10.08 11.84
N THR A 196 0.33 9.37 12.87
CA THR A 196 0.59 9.72 14.28
C THR A 196 1.13 8.47 14.97
N ALA A 197 1.93 8.63 16.03
CA ALA A 197 2.57 7.49 16.68
C ALA A 197 1.56 6.48 17.29
N GLU A 198 0.35 6.94 17.61
CA GLU A 198 -0.67 6.17 18.32
C GLU A 198 -1.70 5.52 17.38
N ASN A 199 -1.92 6.09 16.21
CA ASN A 199 -3.00 5.66 15.30
C ASN A 199 -2.46 5.05 14.02
N ALA A 200 -3.28 4.18 13.43
CA ALA A 200 -3.03 3.68 12.09
C ALA A 200 -2.95 4.85 11.07
N PRO A 201 -2.13 4.71 10.01
CA PRO A 201 -2.05 5.67 8.92
C PRO A 201 -3.42 6.03 8.35
N VAL A 202 -3.78 7.32 8.39
CA VAL A 202 -5.06 7.80 7.85
C VAL A 202 -4.82 8.34 6.45
N THR A 203 -5.48 7.75 5.46
CA THR A 203 -5.49 8.27 4.08
C THR A 203 -6.50 9.41 4.00
N LEU A 204 -6.07 10.58 3.54
CA LEU A 204 -6.93 11.75 3.34
C LEU A 204 -7.77 11.58 2.08
N ARG A 205 -8.97 12.15 2.09
CA ARG A 205 -9.87 12.06 0.94
C ARG A 205 -9.38 12.98 -0.18
N PRO A 206 -9.60 12.61 -1.44
CA PRO A 206 -9.34 13.50 -2.56
C PRO A 206 -10.05 14.86 -2.36
N GLY A 207 -9.30 15.96 -2.43
CA GLY A 207 -9.82 17.32 -2.26
C GLY A 207 -9.79 17.88 -0.83
N GLU A 208 -9.35 17.10 0.17
CA GLU A 208 -9.08 17.67 1.50
C GLU A 208 -7.88 18.63 1.45
N PRO A 209 -8.02 19.86 2.02
CA PRO A 209 -6.97 20.85 1.95
C PRO A 209 -5.75 20.38 2.75
N THR A 210 -4.58 20.36 2.11
CA THR A 210 -3.32 19.93 2.72
C THR A 210 -2.26 21.02 2.56
N PRO A 211 -2.49 22.21 3.16
CA PRO A 211 -1.71 23.42 2.90
C PRO A 211 -0.23 23.30 3.27
N GLU A 212 0.11 22.41 4.20
CA GLU A 212 1.48 22.11 4.56
C GLU A 212 2.16 21.30 3.47
N LEU A 213 1.53 20.21 3.02
CA LEU A 213 2.06 19.35 1.95
C LEU A 213 2.14 20.08 0.61
N ASP A 214 1.25 21.03 0.35
CA ASP A 214 1.31 21.89 -0.84
C ASP A 214 2.54 22.79 -0.88
N ARG A 215 3.17 23.03 0.27
CA ARG A 215 4.43 23.80 0.41
C ARG A 215 5.66 22.91 0.53
N ALA A 216 5.47 21.60 0.70
CA ALA A 216 6.56 20.64 0.83
C ALA A 216 7.34 20.53 -0.48
N GLN A 217 8.65 20.32 -0.37
CA GLN A 217 9.46 19.91 -1.50
C GLN A 217 9.05 18.49 -1.91
N THR A 218 8.89 18.31 -3.23
CA THR A 218 8.54 17.03 -3.82
C THR A 218 9.79 16.40 -4.41
N TYR A 219 10.10 15.18 -3.99
CA TYR A 219 11.26 14.42 -4.41
C TYR A 219 10.83 13.34 -5.40
N ARG A 220 11.37 13.39 -6.61
CA ARG A 220 11.12 12.40 -7.66
C ARG A 220 12.07 11.23 -7.52
N LEU A 221 11.53 10.04 -7.28
CA LEU A 221 12.24 8.79 -7.08
C LEU A 221 11.96 7.88 -8.28
N THR A 222 13.03 7.44 -8.95
CA THR A 222 12.99 6.51 -10.08
C THR A 222 13.95 5.35 -9.82
N GLY A 223 13.86 4.29 -10.62
CA GLY A 223 14.81 3.17 -10.55
C GLY A 223 16.27 3.57 -10.74
N GLU A 224 16.54 4.59 -11.55
CA GLU A 224 17.90 5.08 -11.82
C GLU A 224 18.52 5.81 -10.64
N ASN A 225 17.70 6.46 -9.81
CA ASN A 225 18.17 7.30 -8.70
C ASN A 225 18.11 6.58 -7.36
N TYR A 226 16.92 6.11 -6.97
CA TYR A 226 16.64 5.72 -5.58
C TYR A 226 15.86 4.41 -5.43
N LEU A 227 15.05 4.05 -6.43
CA LEU A 227 14.19 2.85 -6.40
C LEU A 227 14.91 1.61 -6.93
N HIS A 228 16.20 1.48 -6.62
CA HIS A 228 16.99 0.29 -6.91
C HIS A 228 17.11 -0.55 -5.63
N PRO A 229 16.48 -1.74 -5.57
CA PRO A 229 16.59 -2.60 -4.41
C PRO A 229 18.02 -3.12 -4.30
N LYS A 230 18.62 -2.95 -3.11
CA LYS A 230 19.92 -3.57 -2.84
C LYS A 230 19.69 -5.07 -2.68
N GLU A 231 20.44 -5.89 -3.44
CA GLU A 231 20.43 -7.34 -3.25
C GLU A 231 20.79 -7.64 -1.79
N THR A 232 19.86 -8.22 -1.06
CA THR A 232 20.11 -8.75 0.28
C THR A 232 21.05 -9.94 0.13
N ARG A 233 22.31 -9.74 0.50
CA ARG A 233 23.33 -10.78 0.58
C ARG A 233 23.10 -11.70 1.78
#